data_AF-A0A846BYU0-F1
#
_entry.id   AF-A0A846BYU0-F1
#
_cell.length_a   1.000
_cell.length_b   1.000
_cell.length_c   1.000
_cell.angle_alpha   90.00
_cell.angle_beta   90.00
_cell.angle_gamma   90.00
#
_symmetry.space_group_name_H-M   'P 1'
#
loop_
_entity.id
_entity.type
_entity.pdbx_description
1 polymer ?
#
loop_
_entity_poly.entity_id
_entity_poly.type
_entity_poly.pdbx_seq_one_letter_code
_entity_poly.pdbx_strand_id
1 'polypeptide(L)'
;MPIKYLMDENLEPIYQIQLRRQEPNLVVWAIGDPNAPPKGTLDPEILLWCEKYNFVLVTNNRSSMPVHLTDHLAQGYHIPGIFQLNPNM
;
A
#
# COMPACT_ATOMS: atom_id res chain seq x y z
N MET A 1 2.00 5.09 -17.25
CA MET A 1 2.80 5.49 -16.07
C MET A 1 3.37 4.23 -15.43
N PRO A 2 4.58 4.28 -14.83
CA PRO A 2 5.10 3.14 -14.09
C PRO A 2 4.22 2.86 -12.87
N ILE A 3 4.02 1.58 -12.56
CA ILE A 3 3.30 1.14 -11.36
C ILE A 3 4.12 1.54 -10.13
N LYS A 4 3.45 2.06 -9.10
CA LYS A 4 4.07 2.43 -7.83
C LYS A 4 3.47 1.61 -6.71
N TYR A 5 4.29 1.21 -5.73
CA TYR A 5 3.87 0.37 -4.61
C TYR A 5 4.08 1.09 -3.29
N LEU A 6 3.07 1.03 -2.42
CA LEU A 6 3.15 1.46 -1.03
C LEU A 6 3.07 0.22 -0.15
N MET A 7 4.13 -0.05 0.60
CA MET A 7 4.18 -1.13 1.58
C MET A 7 3.55 -0.67 2.89
N ASP A 8 2.62 -1.45 3.40
CA ASP A 8 2.03 -1.29 4.73
C ASP A 8 3.11 -1.31 5.82
N GLU A 9 2.89 -0.56 6.91
CA GLU A 9 3.87 -0.45 8.01
C GLU A 9 4.12 -1.76 8.75
N ASN A 10 3.18 -2.71 8.66
CA ASN A 10 3.27 -4.03 9.29
C ASN A 10 3.98 -5.07 8.42
N LEU A 11 4.43 -4.70 7.23
CA LEU A 11 5.23 -5.57 6.38
C LEU A 11 6.72 -5.48 6.74
N GLU A 12 7.38 -6.64 6.69
CA GLU A 12 8.83 -6.75 6.85
C GLU A 12 9.56 -5.85 5.82
N PRO A 13 10.51 -4.98 6.23
CA PRO A 13 11.23 -4.09 5.32
C PRO A 13 11.98 -4.83 4.19
N ILE A 14 12.23 -6.12 4.36
CA ILE A 14 12.90 -6.97 3.38
C ILE A 14 12.19 -6.96 2.01
N TYR A 15 10.86 -6.86 1.97
CA TYR A 15 10.12 -6.82 0.71
C TYR A 15 10.47 -5.58 -0.11
N GLN A 16 10.47 -4.40 0.52
CA GLN A 16 10.86 -3.15 -0.13
C GLN A 16 12.32 -3.22 -0.62
N ILE A 17 13.23 -3.71 0.23
CA ILE A 17 14.66 -3.83 -0.08
C ILE A 17 14.88 -4.75 -1.29
N GLN A 18 14.27 -5.94 -1.29
CA GLN A 18 14.46 -6.91 -2.38
C GLN A 18 13.81 -6.43 -3.68
N LEU A 19 12.63 -5.82 -3.64
CA LEU A 19 11.99 -5.30 -4.85
C LEU A 19 12.83 -4.20 -5.51
N ARG A 20 13.33 -3.23 -4.72
CA ARG A 20 14.24 -2.19 -5.24
C ARG A 20 15.56 -2.77 -5.76
N ARG A 21 16.02 -3.89 -5.20
CA ARG A 21 17.25 -4.57 -5.66
C ARG A 21 17.04 -5.30 -6.99
N GLN A 22 15.91 -6.01 -7.14
CA GLN A 22 15.59 -6.79 -8.33
C GLN A 22 15.18 -5.89 -9.49
N GLU A 23 14.38 -4.86 -9.22
CA GLU A 23 13.91 -3.89 -10.22
C GLU A 23 14.15 -2.45 -9.75
N PRO A 24 15.35 -1.89 -9.97
CA PRO A 24 15.73 -0.56 -9.48
C PRO A 24 14.90 0.60 -10.02
N ASN A 25 14.25 0.41 -11.17
CA ASN A 25 13.38 1.43 -11.77
C ASN A 25 11.97 1.44 -11.17
N LEU A 26 11.64 0.48 -10.29
CA LEU A 26 10.34 0.39 -9.65
C LEU A 26 10.23 1.35 -8.46
N VAL A 27 9.14 2.13 -8.41
CA VAL A 27 8.85 3.00 -7.27
C VAL A 27 8.19 2.17 -6.17
N VAL A 28 8.93 1.92 -5.09
CA VAL A 28 8.44 1.17 -3.93
C VAL A 28 8.70 1.98 -2.67
N TRP A 29 7.67 2.50 -2.01
CA TRP A 29 7.76 3.21 -0.72
C TRP A 29 7.13 2.37 0.39
N ALA A 30 7.41 2.72 1.63
CA ALA A 30 6.77 2.14 2.81
C ALA A 30 6.12 3.22 3.66
N ILE A 31 5.04 2.91 4.36
CA ILE A 31 4.47 3.78 5.37
C ILE A 31 5.57 4.10 6.42
N GLY A 32 5.77 5.38 6.69
CA GLY A 32 6.86 5.91 7.50
C GLY A 32 8.09 6.40 6.73
N ASP A 33 8.18 6.16 5.41
CA ASP A 33 9.21 6.80 4.58
C ASP A 33 8.99 8.32 4.51
N PRO A 34 10.04 9.16 4.31
CA PRO A 34 9.92 10.62 4.34
C PRO A 34 8.88 11.27 3.41
N ASN A 35 8.48 10.59 2.33
CA ASN A 35 7.49 11.08 1.36
C ASN A 35 6.20 10.25 1.34
N ALA A 36 6.05 9.32 2.28
CA ALA A 36 4.88 8.45 2.43
C ALA A 36 4.04 8.89 3.63
N PRO A 37 2.84 8.33 3.84
CA PRO A 37 2.10 8.54 5.07
C PRO A 37 2.95 8.17 6.30
N PRO A 38 2.84 8.91 7.42
CA PRO A 38 3.55 8.56 8.65
C PRO A 38 3.04 7.23 9.22
N LYS A 39 3.83 6.62 10.10
CA LYS A 39 3.39 5.43 10.85
C LYS A 39 2.16 5.71 11.69
N GLY A 40 1.26 4.74 11.81
CA GLY A 40 -0.03 4.88 12.49
C GLY A 40 -1.07 5.71 11.74
N THR A 41 -0.84 6.05 10.46
CA THR A 41 -1.89 6.62 9.60
C THR A 41 -3.06 5.63 9.51
N LEU A 42 -4.29 6.13 9.56
CA LEU A 42 -5.47 5.25 9.53
C LEU A 42 -5.65 4.61 8.15
N ASP A 43 -6.14 3.37 8.12
CA ASP A 43 -6.38 2.61 6.87
C ASP A 43 -7.20 3.41 5.82
N PRO A 44 -8.31 4.08 6.16
CA PRO A 44 -9.05 4.90 5.19
C PRO A 44 -8.23 6.06 4.61
N GLU A 45 -7.36 6.68 5.41
CA GLU A 45 -6.50 7.78 4.97
C GLU A 45 -5.37 7.26 4.05
N ILE A 46 -4.88 6.05 4.30
CA ILE A 46 -3.92 5.36 3.41
C ILE A 46 -4.55 5.11 2.03
N LEU A 47 -5.81 4.69 1.97
CA LEU A 47 -6.51 4.45 0.69
C LEU A 47 -6.68 5.75 -0.12
N LEU A 48 -7.11 6.83 0.53
CA LEU A 48 -7.19 8.17 -0.10
C LEU A 48 -5.82 8.67 -0.59
N TRP A 49 -4.76 8.42 0.19
CA TRP A 49 -3.41 8.76 -0.23
C TRP A 49 -2.99 7.95 -1.46
N CYS A 50 -3.22 6.64 -1.46
CA CYS A 50 -2.91 5.76 -2.59
C CYS A 50 -3.62 6.18 -3.87
N GLU A 51 -4.89 6.56 -3.78
CA GLU A 51 -5.65 7.14 -4.89
C GLU A 51 -4.99 8.40 -5.42
N LYS A 52 -4.77 9.38 -4.54
CA LYS A 52 -4.23 10.70 -4.89
C LYS A 52 -2.86 10.62 -5.56
N TYR A 53 -1.99 9.72 -5.10
CA TYR A 53 -0.61 9.61 -5.60
C TYR A 53 -0.40 8.47 -6.61
N ASN A 54 -1.49 7.76 -6.95
CA ASN A 54 -1.53 6.62 -7.87
C ASN A 54 -0.57 5.49 -7.45
N PHE A 55 -0.72 5.04 -6.21
CA PHE A 55 0.01 3.91 -5.63
C PHE A 55 -0.92 2.70 -5.47
N VAL A 56 -0.36 1.51 -5.72
CA VAL A 56 -0.95 0.24 -5.35
C VAL A 56 -0.52 -0.08 -3.92
N LEU A 57 -1.49 -0.36 -3.05
CA LEU A 57 -1.21 -0.74 -1.67
C LEU A 57 -0.79 -2.21 -1.61
N VAL A 58 0.25 -2.53 -0.84
CA VAL A 58 0.66 -3.89 -0.50
C VAL A 58 0.54 -4.04 0.99
N THR A 59 -0.31 -4.97 1.45
CA THR A 59 -0.63 -5.15 2.88
C THR A 59 -0.82 -6.62 3.24
N ASN A 60 -0.66 -6.97 4.51
CA ASN A 60 -1.05 -8.26 5.08
C ASN A 60 -2.31 -8.15 5.96
N ASN A 61 -2.95 -6.97 6.05
CA ASN A 61 -4.15 -6.76 6.83
C ASN A 61 -5.37 -7.42 6.14
N ARG A 62 -5.65 -8.67 6.51
CA ARG A 62 -6.79 -9.44 5.96
C ARG A 62 -8.11 -9.18 6.69
N SER A 63 -8.04 -8.59 7.87
CA SER A 63 -9.17 -8.46 8.78
C SER A 63 -9.99 -7.20 8.50
N SER A 64 -9.35 -6.03 8.50
CA SER A 64 -10.08 -4.76 8.36
C SER A 64 -9.95 -4.13 6.97
N MET A 65 -8.86 -4.37 6.24
CA MET A 65 -8.66 -3.76 4.91
C MET A 65 -9.79 -4.04 3.91
N PRO A 66 -10.38 -5.26 3.81
CA PRO A 66 -11.52 -5.49 2.92
C PRO A 66 -12.74 -4.60 3.22
N VAL A 67 -12.99 -4.32 4.50
CA VAL A 67 -14.08 -3.43 4.94
C VAL A 67 -13.74 -1.99 4.56
N HIS A 68 -12.53 -1.53 4.88
CA HIS A 68 -12.08 -0.18 4.51
C HIS A 68 -12.12 0.06 3.00
N LEU A 69 -11.74 -0.93 2.19
CA LEU A 69 -11.84 -0.85 0.73
C LEU A 69 -13.30 -0.75 0.28
N THR A 70 -14.21 -1.54 0.88
CA THR A 70 -15.64 -1.50 0.54
C THR A 70 -16.21 -0.11 0.84
N ASP A 71 -15.90 0.45 2.01
CA ASP A 71 -16.35 1.79 2.41
C ASP A 71 -15.76 2.90 1.51
N HIS A 72 -14.49 2.75 1.10
CA HIS A 72 -13.81 3.66 0.18
C HIS A 72 -14.52 3.69 -1.18
N LEU A 73 -14.80 2.52 -1.75
CA LEU A 73 -15.50 2.39 -3.02
C LEU A 73 -16.97 2.86 -2.94
N ALA A 74 -17.65 2.58 -1.82
CA ALA A 74 -19.03 3.02 -1.60
C ALA A 74 -19.19 4.55 -1.53
N GLN A 75 -18.13 5.26 -1.12
CA GLN A 75 -18.07 6.72 -1.13
C GLN A 75 -17.75 7.31 -2.53
N GLY A 76 -17.56 6.46 -3.55
CA GLY A 76 -17.26 6.88 -4.92
C GLY A 76 -15.77 7.15 -5.16
N TYR A 77 -14.91 6.80 -4.20
CA TYR A 77 -13.46 6.85 -4.38
C TYR A 77 -12.94 5.62 -5.12
N HIS A 78 -11.71 5.71 -5.61
CA HIS A 78 -11.04 4.64 -6.34
C HIS A 78 -9.66 4.33 -5.77
N ILE A 79 -9.07 3.21 -6.14
CA ILE A 79 -7.68 2.92 -5.85
C ILE A 79 -7.08 2.14 -7.03
N PRO A 80 -5.81 2.38 -7.41
CA PRO A 80 -5.18 1.65 -8.52
C PRO A 80 -5.14 0.13 -8.31
N GLY A 81 -5.08 -0.32 -7.06
CA GLY A 81 -5.16 -1.72 -6.68
C GLY A 81 -4.67 -1.98 -5.26
N ILE A 82 -4.92 -3.19 -4.77
CA ILE A 82 -4.41 -3.70 -3.50
C ILE A 82 -3.87 -5.12 -3.72
N PHE A 83 -2.63 -5.36 -3.29
CA PHE A 83 -2.06 -6.70 -3.16
C PHE A 83 -2.09 -7.11 -1.69
N GLN A 84 -2.80 -8.20 -1.40
CA GLN A 84 -2.83 -8.80 -0.08
C GLN A 84 -1.83 -9.97 -0.02
N LEU A 85 -0.80 -9.85 0.83
CA LEU A 85 0.17 -10.91 1.03
C LEU A 85 -0.41 -12.02 1.91
N ASN A 86 -0.21 -13.27 1.51
CA ASN A 86 -0.55 -14.44 2.31
C ASN A 86 0.75 -15.15 2.72
N PRO A 87 1.17 -15.09 3.98
CA PRO A 87 2.40 -15.75 4.44
C PRO A 87 2.33 -17.29 4.42
N ASN A 88 1.13 -17.86 4.22
CA ASN A 88 0.92 -19.31 4.15
C ASN A 88 0.83 -19.86 2.72
N MET A 89 1.20 -19.07 1.70
CA MET A 89 1.31 -19.51 0.30
C MET A 89 2.77 -19.50 -0.14
#